data_AF-A0A8W8M6Y2-F1
#
_entry.id   AF-A0A8W8M6Y2-F1
#
_cell.length_a   1.000
_cell.length_b   1.000
_cell.length_c   1.000
_cell.angle_alpha   90.00
_cell.angle_beta   90.00
_cell.angle_gamma   90.00
#
_symmetry.space_group_name_H-M   'P 1'
#
loop_
_entity.id
_entity.type
_entity.pdbx_description
1 polymer ?
#
loop_
_entity_poly.entity_id
_entity_poly.type
_entity_poly.pdbx_seq_one_letter_code
_entity_poly.pdbx_strand_id
1 'polypeptide(L)'
;CYRIELLLRFDNNTTTLLNKSRISDEVAVNTGFGLECKSQHRLVSGDLNVTCTSYAGWTGKFPICRQMDRLLQSERKKKRSPRRITRI
;
A
#
# COMPACT_ATOMS: atom_id res chain seq x y z
N CYS A 1 -0.99 4.84 -19.11
CA CYS A 1 -1.25 5.32 -17.74
C CYS A 1 -0.28 6.44 -17.45
N TYR A 2 -0.73 7.50 -16.78
CA TYR A 2 0.13 8.63 -16.49
C TYR A 2 0.56 8.68 -15.03
N ARG A 3 1.77 9.19 -14.79
CA ARG A 3 2.26 9.47 -13.43
C ARG A 3 1.31 10.38 -12.66
N ILE A 4 0.77 11.41 -13.31
CA ILE A 4 -0.13 12.36 -12.66
C ILE A 4 -1.42 11.70 -12.18
N GLU A 5 -1.99 10.76 -12.94
CA GLU A 5 -3.18 10.00 -12.52
C GLU A 5 -2.91 9.13 -11.29
N LEU A 6 -1.73 8.52 -11.23
CA LEU A 6 -1.29 7.75 -10.07
C LEU A 6 -1.22 8.64 -8.83
N LEU A 7 -0.68 9.85 -8.98
CA LEU A 7 -0.57 10.84 -7.90
C LEU A 7 -1.93 11.41 -7.48
N LEU A 8 -2.83 11.69 -8.42
CA LEU A 8 -4.18 12.23 -8.13
C LEU A 8 -5.03 11.26 -7.32
N ARG A 9 -4.83 9.95 -7.50
CA ARG A 9 -5.56 8.90 -6.77
C ARG A 9 -4.84 8.44 -5.50
N PHE A 10 -3.63 8.90 -5.30
CA PHE A 10 -2.78 8.58 -4.16
C PHE A 10 -2.90 9.66 -3.07
N ASP A 11 -3.09 9.24 -1.82
CA ASP A 11 -3.16 10.16 -0.68
C ASP A 11 -1.75 10.40 -0.10
N ASN A 12 -1.12 11.49 -0.50
CA ASN A 12 0.23 11.84 -0.04
C ASN A 12 0.35 12.13 1.46
N ASN A 13 -0.76 12.26 2.20
CA ASN A 13 -0.76 12.51 3.63
C ASN A 13 -0.64 11.19 4.41
N THR A 14 -1.33 10.14 3.95
CA THR A 14 -1.45 8.86 4.66
C THR A 14 -0.74 7.69 3.98
N THR A 15 -0.34 7.83 2.71
CA THR A 15 0.34 6.80 1.91
C THR A 15 1.71 7.27 1.40
N THR A 16 2.57 6.31 1.08
CA THR A 16 3.89 6.48 0.44
C THR A 16 4.08 5.45 -0.65
N LEU A 17 4.60 5.90 -1.78
CA LEU A 17 4.99 5.01 -2.87
C LEU A 17 6.36 4.39 -2.57
N LEU A 18 6.54 3.09 -2.80
CA LEU A 18 7.76 2.36 -2.48
C LEU A 18 8.88 2.62 -3.51
N ASN A 19 8.52 2.74 -4.78
CA ASN A 19 9.46 2.96 -5.90
C ASN A 19 9.49 4.42 -6.37
N LYS A 20 9.71 5.37 -5.46
CA LYS A 20 9.61 6.83 -5.74
C LYS A 20 10.54 7.33 -6.86
N SER A 21 11.58 6.57 -7.18
CA SER A 21 12.71 6.99 -8.03
C SER A 21 12.64 6.54 -9.49
N ARG A 22 11.63 5.75 -9.91
CA ARG A 22 11.59 5.15 -11.26
C ARG A 22 10.33 5.44 -12.07
N ILE A 23 9.56 6.47 -11.68
CA ILE A 23 8.31 6.79 -12.37
C ILE A 23 8.56 7.89 -13.39
N SER A 24 8.64 7.50 -14.66
CA SER A 24 8.56 8.43 -15.80
C SER A 24 7.15 9.01 -15.94
N ASP A 25 7.00 10.11 -16.69
CA ASP A 25 5.68 10.73 -16.93
C ASP A 25 4.70 9.76 -17.59
N GLU A 26 5.24 8.88 -18.44
CA GLU A 26 4.55 7.74 -19.03
C GLU A 26 4.99 6.43 -18.37
N VAL A 27 4.01 5.66 -17.92
CA VAL A 27 4.24 4.35 -17.29
C VAL A 27 4.02 3.26 -18.33
N ALA A 28 5.00 2.37 -18.49
CA ALA A 28 4.88 1.21 -19.35
C ALA A 28 3.76 0.27 -18.89
N VAL A 29 3.02 -0.28 -19.85
CA VAL A 29 1.97 -1.27 -19.59
C VAL A 29 2.56 -2.47 -18.84
N ASN A 30 1.78 -3.04 -17.92
CA ASN A 30 2.15 -4.12 -17.00
C ASN A 30 3.20 -3.76 -15.95
N THR A 31 3.53 -2.47 -15.78
CA THR A 31 4.38 -2.00 -14.67
C THR A 31 3.57 -1.89 -13.38
N GLY A 32 4.00 -2.61 -12.33
CA GLY A 32 3.41 -2.58 -10.99
C GLY A 32 4.09 -1.59 -10.05
N PHE A 33 3.31 -0.89 -9.24
CA PHE A 33 3.76 0.04 -8.21
C PHE A 33 3.26 -0.38 -6.84
N GLY A 34 4.23 -0.60 -5.95
CA GLY A 34 3.98 -0.79 -4.54
C GLY A 34 3.68 0.53 -3.82
N LEU A 35 2.59 0.52 -3.07
CA LEU A 35 2.12 1.56 -2.17
C LEU A 35 2.19 1.03 -0.75
N GLU A 36 2.39 1.92 0.20
CA GLU A 36 2.39 1.60 1.62
C GLU A 36 1.67 2.70 2.39
N CYS A 37 1.00 2.35 3.48
CA CYS A 37 0.55 3.37 4.43
C CYS A 37 1.75 3.93 5.18
N LYS A 38 1.77 5.24 5.43
CA LYS A 38 2.78 5.86 6.28
C LYS A 38 2.77 5.26 7.68
N SER A 39 3.86 5.48 8.42
CA SER A 39 3.94 5.14 9.84
C SER A 39 2.71 5.65 10.59
N GLN A 40 2.20 4.83 11.52
CA GLN A 40 0.99 5.07 12.30
C GLN A 40 -0.33 5.09 11.50
N HIS A 41 -0.31 4.77 10.21
CA HIS A 41 -1.52 4.57 9.40
C HIS A 41 -1.69 3.09 9.06
N ARG A 42 -2.95 2.67 8.87
CA ARG A 42 -3.30 1.31 8.47
C ARG A 42 -4.18 1.33 7.23
N LEU A 43 -3.95 0.36 6.37
CA LEU A 43 -4.81 0.08 5.22
C LEU A 43 -6.19 -0.35 5.73
N VAL A 44 -7.19 0.45 5.41
CA VAL A 44 -8.60 0.17 5.70
C VAL A 44 -9.27 -0.45 4.47
N SER A 45 -8.91 0.00 3.27
CA SER A 45 -9.48 -0.49 2.02
C SER A 45 -8.53 -0.24 0.84
N GLY A 46 -8.75 -0.93 -0.27
CA GLY A 46 -7.95 -0.81 -1.49
C GLY A 46 -6.72 -1.72 -1.53
N ASP A 47 -5.90 -1.52 -2.55
CA ASP A 47 -4.78 -2.35 -2.95
C ASP A 47 -3.47 -1.60 -2.74
N LEU A 48 -2.49 -2.29 -2.14
CA LEU A 48 -1.13 -1.77 -1.97
C LEU A 48 -0.26 -1.99 -3.22
N ASN A 49 -0.79 -2.62 -4.26
CA ASN A 49 -0.08 -2.81 -5.51
C ASN A 49 -1.01 -2.49 -6.66
N VAL A 50 -0.63 -1.50 -7.47
CA VAL A 50 -1.40 -1.08 -8.64
C VAL A 50 -0.53 -1.22 -9.88
N THR A 51 -1.09 -1.83 -10.92
CA THR A 51 -0.40 -2.11 -12.18
C THR A 51 -1.02 -1.31 -13.31
N CYS A 52 -0.19 -0.73 -14.18
CA CYS A 52 -0.67 -0.07 -15.39
C CYS A 52 -1.21 -1.11 -16.38
N THR A 53 -2.45 -0.92 -16.84
CA THR A 53 -3.11 -1.81 -17.82
C THR A 53 -2.85 -1.38 -19.26
N SER A 54 -3.12 -2.28 -20.20
CA SER A 54 -3.09 -2.00 -21.64
C SER A 54 -4.11 -0.94 -22.07
N TYR A 55 -5.17 -0.73 -21.28
CA TYR A 55 -6.19 0.30 -21.50
C TYR A 55 -5.79 1.68 -20.96
N ALA A 56 -4.50 1.89 -20.69
CA ALA A 56 -3.95 3.10 -20.11
C ALA A 56 -4.51 3.48 -18.72
N GLY A 57 -5.23 2.59 -18.03
CA GLY A 57 -5.70 2.78 -16.65
C GLY A 57 -4.93 1.99 -15.60
N TRP A 58 -5.12 2.31 -14.33
CA TRP A 58 -4.54 1.58 -13.20
C TRP A 58 -5.44 0.43 -12.76
N THR A 59 -4.85 -0.73 -12.44
CA THR A 59 -5.57 -1.84 -11.81
C THR A 59 -5.84 -1.58 -10.33
N GLY A 60 -6.91 -2.19 -9.83
CA GLY A 60 -7.24 -2.18 -8.41
C GLY A 60 -7.88 -0.87 -7.93
N LYS A 61 -8.14 -0.82 -6.62
CA LYS A 61 -8.61 0.37 -5.92
C LYS A 61 -7.46 0.97 -5.14
N PHE A 62 -7.30 2.29 -5.19
CA PHE A 62 -6.22 2.95 -4.45
C PHE A 62 -6.38 2.77 -2.93
N PRO A 63 -5.27 2.62 -2.20
CA PRO A 63 -5.30 2.30 -0.79
C PRO A 63 -5.79 3.49 0.02
N ILE A 64 -6.78 3.25 0.88
CA ILE A 64 -7.26 4.21 1.86
C ILE A 64 -6.62 3.87 3.19
N CYS A 65 -5.69 4.72 3.63
CA CYS A 65 -5.02 4.58 4.90
C CYS A 65 -5.66 5.52 5.93
N ARG A 66 -5.94 5.00 7.13
CA ARG A 66 -6.43 5.80 8.26
C ARG A 66 -5.41 5.79 9.37
N GLN A 67 -5.29 6.92 10.06
CA GLN A 67 -4.49 7.01 11.26
C GLN A 67 -5.02 6.01 12.29
N MET A 68 -4.11 5.23 12.87
CA MET A 68 -4.44 4.28 13.91
C MET A 68 -4.25 4.96 15.26
N ASP A 69 -5.25 4.86 16.11
CA ASP A 69 -5.09 5.16 17.53
C ASP A 69 -3.99 4.26 18.11
N ARG A 70 -3.11 4.84 18.93
CA ARG A 70 -1.94 4.14 19.53
C ARG A 70 -2.31 2.83 20.21
N LEU A 71 -3.55 2.70 20.68
CA LEU A 71 -4.05 1.53 21.41
C LEU A 71 -4.23 0.27 20.54
N LEU A 72 -4.33 0.40 19.21
CA LEU A 72 -4.55 -0.75 18.30
C LEU A 72 -3.25 -1.36 17.73
N GLN A 73 -2.10 -0.72 17.91
CA GLN A 73 -0.82 -1.21 17.37
C GLN A 73 -0.19 -2.33 18.24
N SER A 74 -0.51 -2.37 19.53
CA SER A 74 -0.02 -3.37 20.49
C SER A 74 -0.58 -4.78 20.22
N GLU A 75 -1.81 -4.87 19.70
CA GLU A 75 -2.51 -6.13 19.38
C GLU A 75 -1.86 -6.89 18.19
N ARG A 76 -1.29 -6.17 17.21
CA ARG A 76 -0.73 -6.79 15.99
C ARG A 76 0.67 -7.36 16.17
N LYS A 77 1.49 -6.81 17.06
CA LYS A 77 2.84 -7.36 17.36
C LYS A 77 2.79 -8.69 18.12
N LYS A 78 1.62 -9.08 18.66
CA LYS A 78 1.45 -10.32 19.45
C LYS A 78 1.10 -11.57 18.61
N LYS A 79 0.78 -11.43 17.32
CA LYS A 79 0.37 -12.54 16.42
C LYS A 79 1.51 -13.22 15.65
N ARG A 80 2.77 -13.09 16.09
CA ARG A 80 3.93 -13.83 15.55
C ARG A 80 4.70 -14.54 16.66
N SER A 81 4.14 -15.63 17.18
CA SER A 81 4.88 -16.76 17.74
C SER A 81 3.91 -17.90 18.03
N PRO A 82 3.92 -19.02 17.29
CA PRO A 82 3.39 -20.25 17.83
C PRO A 82 4.38 -20.71 18.91
N ARG A 83 4.03 -20.57 20.19
CA ARG A 83 4.69 -21.34 21.25
C ARG A 83 4.38 -22.81 20.97
N ARG A 84 5.39 -23.57 20.56
CA ARG A 84 5.37 -25.03 20.51
C ARG A 84 5.19 -25.52 21.97
N ILE A 85 3.97 -25.86 22.36
CA ILE A 85 3.69 -26.57 23.61
C ILE A 85 3.62 -28.05 23.23
N THR A 86 4.72 -28.77 23.40
CA THR A 86 4.66 -30.23 23.51
C THR A 86 4.63 -30.53 25.02
N ARG A 87 3.47 -30.99 25.51
CA ARG A 87 3.29 -31.45 26.89
C ARG A 87 4.06 -32.77 27.12
N ILE A 88 4.45 -32.95 28.37
CA ILE A 88 5.12 -34.09 29.03
C ILE A 88 4.40 -35.40 28.74
#